data_AF-A0A0G2JMC3-F1
#
_entry.id   AF-A0A0G2JMC3-F1
#
_cell.length_a   1.000
_cell.length_b   1.000
_cell.length_c   1.000
_cell.angle_alpha   90.00
_cell.angle_beta   90.00
_cell.angle_gamma   90.00
#
_symmetry.space_group_name_H-M   'P 1'
#
loop_
_entity.id
_entity.type
_entity.pdbx_description
1 polymer ?
#
loop_
_entity_poly.entity_id
_entity_poly.type
_entity_poly.pdbx_seq_one_letter_code
_entity_poly.pdbx_strand_id
1 'polypeptide(L)'
;MSPHPTALLGLVLCLAQTIHTQEEDLPRPSISAEPGTVIPLGSHVTFVCRGPVGVQTFRLERESRSTYNDTEDVSQASPSESEARFRIDSDPRRGRRTTVTMSMHLLPKA
;
A
#
# COMPACT_ATOMS: atom_id res chain seq x y z
N MET A 1 50.29 10.47 -20.20
CA MET A 1 49.09 11.25 -19.82
C MET A 1 48.61 10.68 -18.48
N SER A 2 48.93 11.33 -17.36
CA SER A 2 48.55 10.85 -16.03
C SER A 2 47.08 11.19 -15.75
N PRO A 3 46.29 10.28 -15.16
CA PRO A 3 44.93 10.61 -14.75
C PRO A 3 45.01 11.68 -13.64
N HIS A 4 44.35 12.81 -13.84
CA HIS A 4 44.29 13.86 -12.83
C HIS A 4 43.53 13.36 -11.59
N PRO A 5 43.98 13.70 -10.36
CA PRO A 5 43.33 13.25 -9.12
C PRO A 5 41.84 13.65 -9.05
N THR A 6 41.47 14.72 -9.73
CA THR A 6 40.09 15.20 -9.86
C THR A 6 39.18 14.23 -10.62
N ALA A 7 39.71 13.51 -11.62
CA ALA A 7 38.95 12.52 -12.38
C ALA A 7 38.62 11.30 -11.52
N LEU A 8 39.56 10.87 -10.66
CA LEU A 8 39.32 9.82 -9.67
C LEU A 8 38.28 10.26 -8.63
N LEU A 9 38.37 11.48 -8.12
CA LEU A 9 37.40 12.01 -7.15
C LEU A 9 35.98 12.09 -7.74
N GLY A 10 35.86 12.55 -8.98
CA GLY A 10 34.58 12.59 -9.71
C GLY A 10 34.00 11.20 -9.94
N LEU A 11 34.83 10.21 -10.30
CA LEU A 11 34.39 8.82 -10.45
C LEU A 11 33.89 8.22 -9.13
N VAL A 12 34.59 8.47 -8.02
CA VAL A 12 34.20 8.00 -6.69
C VAL A 12 32.89 8.65 -6.23
N LEU A 13 32.72 9.97 -6.44
CA LEU A 13 31.49 10.68 -6.11
C LEU A 13 30.31 10.22 -6.97
N CYS A 14 30.50 10.01 -8.27
CA CYS A 14 29.47 9.47 -9.15
C CYS A 14 29.06 8.06 -8.71
N LEU A 15 30.02 7.17 -8.43
CA LEU A 15 29.71 5.82 -7.94
C LEU A 15 29.01 5.84 -6.57
N ALA A 16 29.40 6.74 -5.67
CA ALA A 16 28.74 6.91 -4.37
C ALA A 16 27.29 7.42 -4.52
N GLN A 17 27.03 8.32 -5.47
CA GLN A 17 25.67 8.79 -5.78
C GLN A 17 24.80 7.68 -6.37
N THR A 18 25.35 6.84 -7.25
CA THR A 18 24.63 5.69 -7.82
C THR A 18 24.21 4.67 -6.75
N ILE A 19 24.98 4.56 -5.64
CA ILE A 19 24.66 3.64 -4.53
C ILE A 19 23.60 4.23 -3.59
N HIS A 20 23.44 5.56 -3.53
CA HIS A 20 22.51 6.24 -2.63
C HIS A 20 21.09 6.46 -3.20
N THR A 21 20.84 6.11 -4.47
CA THR A 21 19.55 6.34 -5.14
C THR A 21 18.82 5.07 -5.54
N GLN A 22 19.17 3.92 -4.95
CA GLN A 22 18.47 2.65 -5.18
C GLN A 22 18.09 1.97 -3.87
N GLU A 23 17.57 2.74 -2.92
CA GLU A 23 16.43 2.27 -2.16
C GLU A 23 15.23 2.83 -2.90
N GLU A 24 14.78 2.12 -3.94
CA GLU A 24 13.39 2.29 -4.36
C GLU A 24 12.56 1.84 -3.16
N ASP A 25 12.30 2.79 -2.27
CA ASP A 25 11.42 2.71 -1.12
C ASP A 25 10.03 2.45 -1.70
N LEU A 26 9.77 1.19 -2.06
CA LEU A 26 8.46 0.74 -2.50
C LEU A 26 7.50 1.25 -1.43
N PRO A 27 6.59 2.19 -1.75
CA PRO A 27 5.88 2.92 -0.73
C PRO A 27 5.17 1.92 0.16
N ARG A 28 5.49 2.01 1.46
CA ARG A 28 5.05 1.02 2.43
C ARG A 28 3.54 0.83 2.27
N PRO A 29 3.06 -0.42 2.12
CA PRO A 29 1.64 -0.68 2.03
C PRO A 29 0.90 -0.05 3.22
N SER A 30 -0.14 0.73 2.94
CA SER A 30 -0.94 1.39 3.95
C SER A 30 -2.41 1.06 3.79
N ILE A 31 -3.11 1.04 4.91
CA ILE A 31 -4.55 0.82 4.98
C ILE A 31 -5.17 1.92 5.84
N SER A 32 -6.24 2.51 5.33
CA SER A 32 -7.01 3.54 6.03
C SER A 32 -8.50 3.25 5.92
N ALA A 33 -9.30 3.87 6.78
CA ALA A 33 -10.75 3.68 6.81
C ALA A 33 -11.47 5.03 6.74
N GLU A 34 -12.39 5.17 5.80
CA GLU A 34 -13.24 6.34 5.61
C GLU A 34 -14.70 5.98 5.95
N PRO A 35 -15.43 6.80 6.74
CA PRO A 35 -15.03 8.07 7.37
C PRO A 35 -14.15 7.92 8.63
N GLY A 36 -13.90 6.70 9.08
CA GLY A 36 -13.06 6.41 10.24
C GLY A 36 -13.12 4.95 10.66
N THR A 37 -12.43 4.60 11.75
CA THR A 37 -12.35 3.23 12.28
C THR A 37 -13.55 2.82 13.14
N VAL A 38 -14.37 3.79 13.56
CA VAL A 38 -15.58 3.55 14.35
C VAL A 38 -16.79 3.63 13.43
N ILE A 39 -17.43 2.50 13.18
CA ILE A 39 -18.56 2.38 12.26
C ILE A 39 -19.87 2.51 13.05
N PRO A 40 -20.71 3.53 12.77
CA PRO A 40 -22.06 3.59 13.31
C PRO A 40 -22.89 2.40 12.81
N LEU A 41 -23.80 1.89 13.65
CA LEU A 41 -24.66 0.77 13.27
C LEU A 41 -25.54 1.14 12.08
N GLY A 42 -25.59 0.29 11.04
CA GLY A 42 -26.35 0.54 9.82
C GLY A 42 -25.66 1.49 8.84
N SER A 43 -24.41 1.87 9.08
CA SER A 43 -23.57 2.61 8.13
C SER A 43 -22.58 1.69 7.41
N HIS A 44 -21.91 2.23 6.39
CA HIS A 44 -20.86 1.54 5.64
C HIS A 44 -19.50 2.12 6.02
N VAL A 45 -18.45 1.33 5.82
CA VAL A 45 -17.07 1.79 5.87
C VAL A 45 -16.40 1.48 4.53
N THR A 46 -15.54 2.38 4.09
CA THR A 46 -14.66 2.13 2.95
C THR A 46 -13.24 1.99 3.46
N PHE A 47 -12.63 0.84 3.25
CA PHE A 47 -11.20 0.65 3.46
C PHE A 47 -10.46 1.06 2.20
N VAL A 48 -9.51 1.98 2.36
CA VAL A 48 -8.64 2.45 1.28
C VAL A 48 -7.27 1.83 1.50
N CYS A 49 -6.88 1.01 0.53
CA CYS A 49 -5.64 0.24 0.51
C CYS A 49 -4.68 0.91 -0.48
N ARG A 50 -3.47 1.26 -0.06
CA ARG A 50 -2.44 1.83 -0.93
C ARG A 50 -1.18 0.99 -0.89
N GLY A 51 -0.51 0.89 -2.03
CA GLY A 51 0.73 0.15 -2.17
C GLY A 51 1.58 0.67 -3.32
N PRO A 52 2.73 0.06 -3.59
CA PRO A 52 3.59 0.40 -4.70
C PRO A 52 2.87 0.31 -6.05
N VAL A 53 3.30 1.14 -6.98
CA VAL A 53 2.90 1.05 -8.39
C VAL A 53 3.21 -0.35 -8.93
N GLY A 54 2.31 -0.90 -9.75
CA GLY A 54 2.46 -2.23 -10.35
C GLY A 54 1.81 -3.37 -9.56
N VAL A 55 1.17 -3.07 -8.42
CA VAL A 55 0.28 -4.03 -7.75
C VAL A 55 -0.94 -4.29 -8.63
N GLN A 56 -1.19 -5.56 -8.94
CA GLN A 56 -2.35 -5.98 -9.75
C GLN A 56 -3.56 -6.32 -8.89
N THR A 57 -3.32 -6.84 -7.69
CA THR A 57 -4.38 -7.31 -6.80
C THR A 57 -4.10 -6.87 -5.37
N PHE A 58 -5.11 -6.24 -4.77
CA PHE A 58 -5.15 -6.01 -3.33
C PHE A 58 -6.04 -7.06 -2.68
N ARG A 59 -5.55 -7.67 -1.60
CA ARG A 59 -6.33 -8.58 -0.77
C ARG A 59 -6.58 -7.97 0.59
N LEU A 60 -7.84 -7.80 0.94
CA LEU A 60 -8.29 -7.34 2.26
C LEU A 60 -8.84 -8.53 3.07
N GLU A 61 -8.15 -8.90 4.14
CA GLU A 61 -8.55 -10.02 5.00
C GLU A 61 -9.17 -9.54 6.30
N ARG A 62 -10.27 -10.18 6.71
CA ARG A 62 -10.99 -9.95 7.96
C ARG A 62 -10.64 -11.00 8.99
N GLU A 63 -9.87 -10.60 10.01
CA GLU A 63 -9.39 -11.51 11.06
C GLU A 63 -10.53 -12.27 11.78
N SER A 64 -11.63 -11.57 12.09
CA SER A 64 -12.77 -12.16 12.83
C SER A 64 -13.53 -13.29 12.13
N ARG A 65 -13.32 -13.48 10.81
CA ARG A 65 -14.09 -14.44 9.99
C ARG A 65 -13.22 -15.26 9.05
N SER A 66 -11.89 -15.07 9.06
CA SER A 66 -10.96 -15.63 8.07
C SER A 66 -11.45 -15.49 6.62
N THR A 67 -12.20 -14.41 6.34
CA THR A 67 -12.73 -14.11 5.00
C THR A 67 -11.83 -13.07 4.35
N TYR A 68 -11.42 -13.31 3.11
CA TYR A 68 -10.66 -12.36 2.30
C TYR A 68 -11.52 -11.81 1.16
N ASN A 69 -11.21 -10.59 0.73
CA ASN A 69 -11.77 -9.97 -0.45
C ASN A 69 -10.62 -9.53 -1.33
N ASP A 70 -10.53 -10.10 -2.54
CA ASP A 70 -9.54 -9.71 -3.54
C ASP A 70 -10.16 -8.69 -4.48
N THR A 71 -9.36 -7.73 -4.94
CA THR A 71 -9.81 -6.73 -5.90
C THR A 71 -8.68 -6.39 -6.86
N GLU A 72 -9.02 -6.46 -8.15
CA GLU A 72 -8.17 -6.07 -9.28
C GLU A 72 -8.55 -4.68 -9.83
N ASP A 73 -9.62 -4.08 -9.28
CA ASP A 73 -9.98 -2.68 -9.51
C ASP A 73 -8.99 -1.78 -8.77
N VAL A 74 -7.81 -1.63 -9.38
CA VAL A 74 -6.68 -0.88 -8.88
C VAL A 74 -6.53 0.40 -9.70
N SER A 75 -6.57 1.53 -9.01
CA SER A 75 -6.38 2.85 -9.59
C SER A 75 -5.00 3.40 -9.22
N GLN A 76 -4.35 4.14 -10.13
CA GLN A 76 -3.11 4.86 -9.78
C GLN A 76 -3.47 6.11 -8.96
N ALA A 77 -3.05 6.14 -7.70
CA ALA A 77 -3.24 7.30 -6.82
C ALA A 77 -2.13 8.35 -7.02
N SER A 78 -0.92 7.89 -7.33
CA SER A 78 0.25 8.74 -7.61
C SER A 78 1.21 8.01 -8.56
N PRO A 79 2.26 8.67 -9.10
CA PRO A 79 3.22 8.01 -9.99
C PRO A 79 3.92 6.79 -9.37
N SER A 80 4.01 6.75 -8.05
CA SER A 80 4.64 5.68 -7.27
C SER A 80 3.66 4.78 -6.53
N GLU A 81 2.34 5.07 -6.54
CA GLU A 81 1.35 4.36 -5.72
C GLU A 81 0.11 3.90 -6.49
N SER A 82 -0.29 2.67 -6.19
CA SER A 82 -1.58 2.07 -6.54
C SER A 82 -2.53 2.12 -5.34
N GLU A 83 -3.83 2.31 -5.61
CA GLU A 83 -4.91 2.36 -4.61
C GLU A 83 -6.05 1.41 -5.01
N ALA A 84 -6.63 0.73 -4.03
CA ALA A 84 -7.87 -0.05 -4.15
C ALA A 84 -8.82 0.29 -2.99
N ARG A 85 -10.12 0.19 -3.25
CA ARG A 85 -11.17 0.56 -2.28
C ARG A 85 -12.11 -0.60 -2.01
N PHE A 86 -12.33 -0.90 -0.74
CA PHE A 86 -13.20 -2.00 -0.30
C PHE A 86 -14.33 -1.45 0.54
N ARG A 87 -15.56 -1.63 0.08
CA ARG A 87 -16.75 -1.19 0.80
C ARG A 87 -17.32 -2.34 1.63
N ILE A 88 -17.46 -2.13 2.94
CA ILE A 88 -18.06 -3.09 3.86
C ILE A 88 -19.29 -2.47 4.51
N ASP A 89 -20.44 -3.09 4.32
CA ASP A 89 -21.68 -2.70 4.98
C ASP A 89 -21.78 -3.34 6.38
N SER A 90 -22.20 -2.56 7.37
CA SER A 90 -22.53 -3.10 8.69
C SER A 90 -23.90 -3.76 8.66
N ASP A 91 -24.00 -5.00 9.18
CA ASP A 91 -25.31 -5.66 9.35
C ASP A 91 -26.02 -5.06 10.58
N PRO A 92 -27.16 -4.36 10.41
CA PRO A 92 -27.87 -3.72 11.52
C PRO A 92 -28.41 -4.70 12.56
N ARG A 93 -28.55 -6.00 12.24
CA ARG A 93 -29.01 -7.02 13.22
C ARG A 93 -27.90 -7.45 14.18
N ARG A 94 -26.65 -7.20 13.83
CA ARG A 94 -25.48 -7.56 14.63
C ARG A 94 -25.06 -6.33 15.43
N GLY A 95 -25.87 -5.95 16.42
CA GLY A 95 -25.74 -4.78 17.30
C GLY A 95 -24.47 -4.66 18.15
N ARG A 96 -23.34 -5.21 17.71
CA ARG A 96 -22.05 -5.20 18.41
C ARG A 96 -21.12 -4.25 17.66
N ARG A 97 -20.66 -3.20 18.34
CA ARG A 97 -19.44 -2.46 17.92
C ARG A 97 -18.39 -3.52 17.58
N THR A 98 -18.03 -3.59 16.31
CA THR A 98 -17.08 -4.59 15.82
C THR A 98 -15.83 -3.84 15.41
N THR A 99 -14.78 -3.93 16.20
CA THR A 99 -13.44 -3.59 15.74
C THR A 99 -13.07 -4.65 14.71
N VAL A 100 -12.84 -4.23 13.47
CA VAL A 100 -12.46 -5.13 12.38
C VAL A 100 -10.96 -4.96 12.18
N THR A 101 -10.17 -5.94 12.63
CA THR A 101 -8.76 -6.01 12.24
C THR A 101 -8.70 -6.44 10.77
N MET A 102 -7.92 -5.70 9.99
CA MET A 102 -7.76 -5.92 8.56
C MET A 102 -6.28 -6.09 8.24
N SER A 103 -5.94 -7.13 7.48
CA SER A 103 -4.61 -7.36 6.90
C SER A 103 -4.68 -7.10 5.39
N MET A 104 -3.65 -6.44 4.85
CA MET A 104 -3.51 -6.20 3.41
C MET A 104 -2.35 -7.02 2.85
N HIS A 105 -2.60 -7.73 1.76
CA HIS A 105 -1.55 -8.40 1.00
C HIS A 105 -1.51 -7.87 -0.43
N LEU A 106 -0.29 -7.64 -0.91
CA LEU A 106 0.00 -7.24 -2.29
C LEU A 106 0.41 -8.50 -3.06
N LEU A 107 -0.27 -8.77 -4.17
CA LEU A 107 0.14 -9.85 -5.07
C LEU A 107 0.91 -9.23 -6.25
N PRO A 108 2.22 -9.52 -6.38
CA PRO A 108 3.00 -9.05 -7.52
C PRO A 108 2.57 -9.78 -8.79
N LYS A 109 2.73 -9.10 -9.93
CA LYS A 109 2.49 -9.67 -11.26
C LYS A 109 3.56 -10.73 -11.55
N ALA A 110 3.13 -11.91 -11.98
CA ALA A 110 4.00 -13.00 -12.45
C ALA A 110 4.63 -12.67 -13.81
#